data_AF-A0A0M2U9U0-F1
#
_entry.id   AF-A0A0M2U9U0-F1
#
_cell.length_a   1.000
_cell.length_b   1.000
_cell.length_c   1.000
_cell.angle_alpha   90.00
_cell.angle_beta   90.00
_cell.angle_gamma   90.00
#
_symmetry.space_group_name_H-M   'P 1'
#
loop_
_entity.id
_entity.type
_entity.pdbx_description
1 polymer ?
#
loop_
_entity_poly.entity_id
_entity_poly.type
_entity_poly.pdbx_seq_one_letter_code
_entity_poly.pdbx_strand_id
1 'polypeptide(L)' 'MDISNLGARWVEVDLDVIKHNYEQIRELVPRRVKMLGVVKADAYGHGAVEVARVLEKLGI' A
#
# COMPACT_ATOMS: atom_id res chain seq x y z
N MET A 1 10.68 -16.42 -20.28
CA MET A 1 9.26 -16.12 -20.53
C MET A 1 9.23 -15.05 -21.59
N ASP A 2 8.76 -15.39 -22.77
CA ASP A 2 8.66 -14.45 -23.89
C ASP A 2 7.44 -13.54 -23.67
N ILE A 3 7.69 -12.26 -23.40
CA ILE A 3 6.67 -11.24 -23.13
C ILE A 3 6.30 -10.44 -24.39
N SER A 4 6.86 -10.80 -25.56
CA SER A 4 6.73 -10.03 -26.80
C SER A 4 5.30 -9.95 -27.36
N ASN A 5 4.36 -10.75 -26.86
CA ASN A 5 2.99 -10.84 -27.41
C ASN A 5 1.87 -10.78 -26.35
N LEU A 6 2.16 -10.28 -25.15
CA LEU A 6 1.15 -9.96 -24.16
C LEU A 6 0.71 -8.52 -24.40
N GLY A 7 -0.51 -8.31 -24.93
CA GLY A 7 -1.09 -6.97 -25.00
C GLY A 7 -1.00 -6.26 -23.64
N ALA A 8 -0.92 -4.92 -23.64
CA ALA A 8 -0.70 -4.15 -22.41
C ALA A 8 -1.75 -4.54 -21.34
N ARG A 9 -1.29 -5.22 -20.29
CA ARG A 9 -2.07 -5.57 -19.10
C ARG A 9 -1.47 -4.80 -17.93
N TRP A 10 -2.30 -3.99 -17.31
CA TRP A 10 -1.90 -3.13 -16.21
C TRP A 10 -2.94 -3.25 -15.09
N VAL A 11 -2.50 -2.92 -13.89
CA VAL A 11 -3.33 -2.81 -12.70
C VAL A 11 -3.17 -1.38 -12.19
N GLU A 12 -4.30 -0.69 -12.00
CA GLU A 12 -4.30 0.58 -11.30
C GLU A 12 -4.23 0.34 -9.81
N VAL A 13 -3.38 1.09 -9.12
CA VAL A 13 -3.32 1.11 -7.66
C VAL A 13 -3.53 2.55 -7.22
N ASP A 14 -4.63 2.79 -6.52
CA ASP A 14 -4.93 4.09 -5.93
C ASP A 14 -4.29 4.20 -4.53
N LEU A 15 -3.27 5.05 -4.44
CA LEU A 15 -2.54 5.30 -3.19
C LEU A 15 -3.32 6.18 -2.20
N ASP A 16 -4.27 7.00 -2.67
CA ASP A 16 -5.12 7.78 -1.79
C ASP A 16 -6.12 6.88 -1.05
N VAL A 17 -6.56 5.79 -1.67
CA VAL A 17 -7.36 4.75 -1.00
C VAL A 17 -6.56 4.04 0.10
N ILE A 18 -5.27 3.76 -0.12
CA ILE A 18 -4.39 3.20 0.92
C ILE A 18 -4.29 4.16 2.11
N LYS A 19 -4.07 5.45 1.86
CA LYS A 19 -4.03 6.49 2.89
C LYS A 19 -5.34 6.57 3.65
N HIS A 20 -6.47 6.65 2.93
CA HIS A 20 -7.80 6.72 3.53
C HIS A 20 -8.05 5.52 4.46
N ASN A 21 -7.73 4.30 4.01
CA ASN A 21 -7.88 3.10 4.82
C ASN A 21 -7.01 3.11 6.08
N TYR A 22 -5.76 3.59 5.99
CA TYR A 22 -4.92 3.79 7.16
C TYR A 22 -5.57 4.77 8.16
N GLU A 23 -6.08 5.91 7.68
CA GLU A 23 -6.71 6.92 8.53
C GLU A 23 -7.95 6.36 9.25
N GLN A 24 -8.79 5.60 8.55
CA GLN A 24 -9.95 4.93 9.17
C GLN A 24 -9.53 3.99 10.31
N ILE A 25 -8.50 3.16 10.11
CA ILE A 25 -7.98 2.27 11.17
C ILE A 25 -7.34 3.10 12.29
N ARG A 26 -6.61 4.17 11.95
CA ARG A 26 -5.94 5.03 12.92
C ARG A 26 -6.92 5.67 13.91
N GLU A 27 -8.10 6.07 13.45
CA GLU A 27 -9.16 6.63 14.30
C GLU A 27 -9.75 5.61 15.29
N LEU A 28 -9.72 4.32 14.95
CA LEU A 28 -10.23 3.24 15.82
C LEU A 28 -9.21 2.80 16.88
N VAL A 29 -7.94 3.12 16.70
CA VAL A 29 -6.85 2.64 17.57
C VAL A 29 -6.35 3.81 18.44
N PRO A 30 -6.17 3.66 19.76
CA PRO A 30 -5.63 4.72 20.61
C PRO A 30 -4.27 5.23 20.11
N ARG A 31 -4.07 6.56 20.10
CA ARG A 31 -2.87 7.21 19.52
C ARG A 31 -1.54 6.69 20.09
N ARG A 32 -1.52 6.21 21.33
CA ARG A 32 -0.33 5.61 21.97
C ARG A 32 0.11 4.27 21.37
N VAL A 33 -0.79 3.58 20.66
CA VAL A 33 -0.52 2.28 20.07
C VAL A 33 0.11 2.48 18.70
N LYS A 34 1.29 1.88 18.53
CA LYS A 34 2.02 1.88 17.25
C LYS A 34 1.26 1.06 16.21
N MET A 35 1.32 1.53 14.97
CA MET A 35 0.78 0.83 13.80
C MET A 35 1.95 0.19 13.05
N LEU A 36 1.71 -0.96 12.40
CA LEU A 36 2.70 -1.61 11.55
C LEU A 36 2.08 -1.90 10.18
N GLY A 37 2.66 -1.31 9.14
CA GLY A 37 2.27 -1.50 7.75
C GLY A 37 2.96 -2.72 7.17
N VAL A 38 2.22 -3.81 6.96
CA VAL A 38 2.78 -5.05 6.42
C VAL A 38 2.75 -5.01 4.89
N VAL A 39 3.91 -4.80 4.27
CA VAL A 39 4.06 -4.72 2.80
C VAL A 39 4.70 -5.97 2.17
N LYS A 40 4.52 -7.14 2.78
CA LYS A 40 5.02 -8.41 2.25
C LYS A 40 4.44 -8.71 0.85
N ALA A 41 5.12 -9.58 0.10
CA ALA A 41 4.68 -10.00 -1.24
C ALA A 41 4.36 -8.81 -2.15
N ASP A 42 5.28 -7.83 -2.18
CA ASP A 42 5.16 -6.60 -2.96
C ASP A 42 3.90 -5.78 -2.63
N ALA A 43 3.64 -5.58 -1.32
CA ALA A 43 2.38 -5.06 -0.79
C ALA A 43 1.15 -5.78 -1.38
N TYR A 44 1.16 -7.12 -1.36
CA TYR A 44 0.10 -7.95 -1.92
C TYR A 44 -0.18 -7.65 -3.41
N GLY A 45 0.86 -7.34 -4.18
CA GLY A 45 0.77 -7.00 -5.61
C GLY A 45 0.42 -5.54 -5.92
N HIS A 46 0.43 -4.65 -4.92
CA HIS A 46 0.16 -3.22 -5.09
C HIS A 46 1.42 -2.37 -5.29
N GLY A 47 2.62 -2.95 -5.12
CA GLY A 47 3.90 -2.25 -5.17
C GLY A 47 4.38 -1.87 -3.76
N ALA A 48 5.34 -2.63 -3.24
CA ALA A 48 5.81 -2.48 -1.86
C ALA A 48 6.45 -1.12 -1.59
N VAL A 49 7.23 -0.59 -2.53
CA VAL A 49 7.98 0.66 -2.32
C VAL A 49 7.04 1.86 -2.26
N GLU A 50 6.11 1.94 -3.18
CA GLU A 50 5.12 3.02 -3.28
C GLU A 50 4.20 3.01 -2.06
N VAL A 51 3.67 1.84 -1.69
CA VAL A 51 2.82 1.67 -0.51
C VAL A 51 3.61 1.98 0.78
N ALA A 52 4.84 1.50 0.91
CA ALA A 52 5.67 1.79 2.08
C ALA A 52 5.92 3.30 2.25
N ARG A 53 6.20 4.03 1.17
CA ARG A 53 6.37 5.49 1.21
C ARG A 53 5.11 6.23 1.63
N VAL A 54 3.93 5.75 1.24
CA VAL A 54 2.66 6.33 1.70
C VAL A 54 2.52 6.14 3.21
N LEU A 55 2.75 4.91 3.69
CA LEU A 55 2.62 4.58 5.12
C LEU A 55 3.68 5.29 5.98
N GLU A 56 4.91 5.44 5.47
CA GLU A 56 5.99 6.20 6.12
C GLU A 56 5.59 7.67 6.34
N LYS A 57 5.03 8.32 5.32
CA LYS A 57 4.53 9.70 5.43
C LYS A 57 3.39 9.85 6.45
N LEU A 58 2.66 8.76 6.74
CA LEU A 58 1.57 8.72 7.71
C LEU A 58 2.05 8.36 9.13
N GLY A 59 3.36 8.08 9.31
CA GLY A 59 3.98 7.83 10.61
C GLY A 59 4.09 6.35 10.99
N ILE A 60 4.09 5.43 10.01
CA ILE A 60 4.50 4.03 10.19
C ILE A 60 5.99 3.87 9.88
#